data_AF-A0A940QFJ3-F1
#
_entry.id   AF-A0A940QFJ3-F1
#
_cell.length_a   1.000
_cell.length_b   1.000
_cell.length_c   1.000
_cell.angle_alpha   90.00
_cell.angle_beta   90.00
_cell.angle_gamma   90.00
#
_symmetry.space_group_name_H-M   'P 1'
#
loop_
_entity.id
_entity.type
_entity.pdbx_description
1 polymer ?
#
loop_
_entity_poly.entity_id
_entity_poly.type
_entity_poly.pdbx_seq_one_letter_code
_entity_poly.pdbx_strand_id
1 'polypeptide(L)'
;MLDNFVQFLKKTFTYAEESNAQTPPTVSSAQQSAPKPAKAQPQRPQQSAQPFFAPYPEVTVRKANAIQGESDPQKAAKQQADNFAALRPKPGDNPFRMTVDKVFYAKGSGVVVTGVIGQGIAKAGTRALIVHAANKTTIQTRVLGIEKNGQLVNSAPAGSTVGLLLDQVTRNDVHARDVIGEIPE
;
A
#
# COMPACT_ATOMS: atom_id res chain seq x y z
N MET A 1 -1.56 18.63 -18.49
CA MET A 1 -1.25 17.21 -18.19
C MET A 1 -1.93 16.78 -16.89
N LEU A 2 -1.73 17.50 -15.77
CA LEU A 2 -2.42 17.22 -14.51
C LEU A 2 -3.95 17.39 -14.58
N ASP A 3 -4.48 18.25 -15.45
CA ASP A 3 -5.93 18.45 -15.57
C ASP A 3 -6.66 17.21 -16.11
N ASN A 4 -6.06 16.49 -17.06
CA ASN A 4 -6.61 15.23 -17.57
C ASN A 4 -6.57 14.12 -16.51
N PHE A 5 -5.56 14.15 -15.64
CA PHE A 5 -5.46 13.28 -14.49
C PHE A 5 -6.60 13.56 -13.48
N VAL A 6 -6.84 14.82 -13.13
CA VAL A 6 -7.96 15.21 -12.25
C VAL A 6 -9.31 14.83 -12.84
N GLN A 7 -9.52 15.04 -14.14
CA GLN A 7 -10.76 14.63 -14.81
C GLN A 7 -10.94 13.11 -14.84
N PHE A 8 -9.86 12.36 -15.08
CA PHE A 8 -9.88 10.89 -15.03
C PHE A 8 -10.31 10.37 -13.65
N LEU A 9 -9.79 10.97 -12.58
CA LEU A 9 -10.12 10.58 -11.20
C LEU A 9 -11.59 10.87 -10.88
N LYS A 10 -12.09 12.06 -11.23
CA LYS A 10 -13.52 12.39 -11.06
C LYS A 10 -14.45 11.42 -11.79
N LYS A 11 -14.05 10.96 -12.98
CA LYS A 11 -14.85 9.99 -13.74
C LYS A 11 -14.79 8.57 -13.18
N THR A 12 -13.63 8.17 -12.64
CA THR A 12 -13.38 6.78 -12.22
C THR A 12 -13.86 6.51 -10.79
N PHE A 13 -13.76 7.50 -9.89
CA PHE A 13 -14.09 7.32 -8.48
C PHE A 13 -15.53 7.68 -8.11
N THR A 14 -16.27 8.41 -8.96
CA THR A 14 -17.68 8.77 -8.72
C THR A 14 -18.68 7.68 -9.16
N TYR A 15 -18.24 6.54 -9.70
CA TYR A 15 -19.12 5.46 -10.18
C TYR A 15 -19.16 4.20 -9.29
N ALA A 16 -18.67 4.26 -8.04
CA ALA A 16 -18.53 3.07 -7.18
C ALA A 16 -19.74 2.75 -6.28
N GLU A 17 -20.92 3.32 -6.49
CA GLU A 17 -22.13 3.01 -5.68
C GLU A 17 -23.18 2.14 -6.38
N GLU A 18 -23.10 1.88 -7.69
CA GLU A 18 -24.12 1.09 -8.39
C GLU A 18 -23.52 -0.06 -9.19
N SER A 19 -23.41 -1.23 -8.54
CA SER A 19 -23.79 -2.55 -9.11
C SER A 19 -23.24 -3.67 -8.22
N ASN A 20 -24.02 -4.08 -7.23
CA ASN A 20 -23.83 -5.36 -6.56
C ASN A 20 -24.68 -6.43 -7.28
N ALA A 21 -24.17 -7.67 -7.31
CA ALA A 21 -24.77 -8.92 -7.80
C ALA A 21 -24.40 -9.38 -9.23
N GLN A 22 -23.29 -10.13 -9.33
CA GLN A 22 -23.28 -11.33 -10.17
C GLN A 22 -22.27 -12.35 -9.60
N THR A 23 -22.78 -13.50 -9.15
CA THR A 23 -22.01 -14.64 -8.62
C THR A 23 -21.14 -15.32 -9.67
N PRO A 24 -19.93 -15.80 -9.34
CA PRO A 24 -19.08 -16.53 -10.27
C PRO A 24 -19.61 -17.95 -10.55
N PRO A 25 -19.48 -18.46 -11.80
CA PRO A 25 -19.94 -19.80 -12.14
C PRO A 25 -19.02 -20.91 -11.59
N THR A 26 -19.67 -22.00 -11.17
CA THR A 26 -19.11 -23.29 -10.76
C THR A 26 -18.35 -23.95 -11.92
N VAL A 27 -17.11 -24.38 -11.68
CA VAL A 27 -16.39 -25.28 -12.60
C VAL A 27 -16.11 -26.62 -11.93
N SER A 28 -16.60 -27.65 -12.62
CA SER A 28 -16.61 -29.07 -12.30
C SER A 28 -15.23 -29.72 -12.39
N SER A 29 -15.05 -30.74 -11.56
CA SER A 29 -13.92 -31.69 -11.49
C SER A 29 -13.68 -32.47 -12.79
N ALA A 30 -12.40 -32.72 -13.14
CA ALA A 30 -11.87 -34.06 -13.46
C ALA A 30 -10.36 -34.06 -13.82
N GLN A 31 -9.73 -35.18 -13.44
CA GLN A 31 -8.54 -35.82 -14.01
C GLN A 31 -7.12 -35.46 -13.51
N GLN A 32 -6.66 -36.36 -12.64
CA GLN A 32 -5.28 -36.67 -12.26
C GLN A 32 -4.53 -37.38 -13.40
N SER A 33 -3.22 -37.10 -13.53
CA SER A 33 -2.26 -38.06 -14.10
C SER A 33 -0.82 -37.83 -13.58
N ALA A 34 -0.32 -38.84 -12.86
CA ALA A 34 1.04 -39.37 -12.58
C ALA A 34 2.31 -38.46 -12.47
N PRO A 35 3.23 -38.79 -11.53
CA PRO A 35 4.42 -37.99 -11.19
C PRO A 35 5.67 -38.31 -12.05
N LYS A 36 6.51 -37.29 -12.28
CA LYS A 36 7.81 -37.38 -13.00
C LYS A 36 8.97 -37.14 -11.99
N PRO A 37 10.12 -37.86 -12.10
CA PRO A 37 11.06 -38.00 -10.99
C PRO A 37 11.86 -36.73 -10.64
N ALA A 38 12.14 -36.59 -9.34
CA ALA A 38 12.83 -35.49 -8.71
C ALA A 38 14.31 -35.40 -9.13
N LYS A 39 14.73 -34.22 -9.59
CA LYS A 39 16.15 -33.84 -9.68
C LYS A 39 16.49 -32.96 -8.47
N ALA A 40 17.58 -33.31 -7.81
CA ALA A 40 18.08 -32.71 -6.58
C ALA A 40 18.24 -31.18 -6.68
N GLN A 41 17.65 -30.46 -5.74
CA GLN A 41 17.85 -29.01 -5.58
C GLN A 41 19.17 -28.76 -4.83
N PRO A 42 20.06 -27.87 -5.32
CA PRO A 42 21.22 -27.43 -4.55
C PRO A 42 20.76 -26.63 -3.32
N GLN A 43 21.32 -26.97 -2.16
CA GLN A 43 20.97 -26.40 -0.86
C GLN A 43 21.27 -24.90 -0.85
N ARG A 44 20.23 -24.08 -0.63
CA ARG A 44 20.34 -22.64 -0.43
C ARG A 44 21.12 -22.40 0.87
N PRO A 45 22.19 -21.59 0.91
CA PRO A 45 22.86 -21.26 2.15
C PRO A 45 21.86 -20.59 3.09
N GLN A 46 21.75 -21.13 4.31
CA GLN A 46 20.89 -20.59 5.34
C GLN A 46 21.45 -19.25 5.82
N GLN A 47 21.09 -18.16 5.14
CA GLN A 47 21.23 -16.84 5.73
C GLN A 47 20.20 -16.74 6.86
N SER A 48 20.72 -16.52 8.06
CA SER A 48 19.94 -16.27 9.28
C SER A 48 18.87 -15.22 8.98
N ALA A 49 17.62 -15.67 8.93
CA ALA A 49 16.48 -14.80 8.78
C ALA A 49 16.34 -13.99 10.06
N GLN A 50 16.95 -12.81 10.10
CA GLN A 50 16.55 -11.78 11.05
C GLN A 50 15.05 -11.52 10.78
N PRO A 51 14.17 -11.57 11.80
CA PRO A 51 12.77 -11.29 11.59
C PRO A 51 12.64 -9.87 11.03
N PHE A 52 12.13 -9.77 9.79
CA PHE A 52 11.94 -8.51 9.08
C PHE A 52 10.90 -7.60 9.77
N PHE A 53 10.11 -8.19 10.67
CA PHE A 53 9.15 -7.50 11.51
C PHE A 53 9.73 -7.35 12.91
N ALA A 54 9.88 -6.10 13.37
CA ALA A 54 9.97 -5.85 14.80
C ALA A 54 8.77 -6.51 15.49
N PRO A 55 8.94 -7.11 16.68
CA PRO A 55 7.83 -7.71 17.41
C PRO A 55 6.73 -6.66 17.58
N TYR A 56 5.50 -7.00 17.16
CA TYR A 56 4.34 -6.15 17.43
C TYR A 56 4.24 -5.95 18.95
N PRO A 57 3.94 -4.73 19.43
CA PRO A 57 3.78 -4.51 20.87
C PRO A 57 2.66 -5.41 21.38
N GLU A 58 2.93 -6.14 22.46
CA GLU A 58 1.96 -6.99 23.12
C GLU A 58 0.80 -6.12 23.62
N VAL A 59 -0.35 -6.21 22.95
CA VAL A 59 -1.56 -5.49 23.37
C VAL A 59 -2.11 -6.21 24.58
N THR A 60 -1.82 -5.69 25.77
CA THR A 60 -2.49 -6.14 27.00
C THR A 60 -3.95 -5.72 26.92
N VAL A 61 -4.82 -6.64 26.48
CA VAL A 61 -6.28 -6.45 26.55
C VAL A 61 -6.69 -6.59 28.02
N ARG A 62 -6.62 -5.50 28.77
CA ARG A 62 -7.30 -5.45 30.08
C ARG A 62 -8.79 -5.42 29.81
N LYS A 63 -9.50 -6.50 30.17
CA LYS A 63 -10.97 -6.49 30.25
C LYS A 63 -11.34 -5.28 31.10
N ALA A 64 -12.04 -4.32 30.50
CA ALA A 64 -12.52 -3.14 31.18
C ALA A 64 -13.61 -3.56 32.17
N ASN A 65 -13.21 -4.01 33.35
CA ASN A 65 -14.10 -4.00 34.50
C ASN A 65 -14.20 -2.54 34.91
N ALA A 66 -15.33 -1.92 34.59
CA ALA A 66 -15.72 -0.61 35.09
C ALA A 66 -15.88 -0.71 36.62
N ILE A 67 -14.78 -0.68 37.36
CA ILE A 67 -14.81 -0.61 38.82
C ILE A 67 -13.77 0.42 39.27
N GLN A 68 -14.31 1.58 39.66
CA GLN A 68 -13.79 2.58 40.61
C GLN A 68 -12.49 3.30 40.22
N GLY A 69 -12.63 4.47 39.58
CA GLY A 69 -11.56 5.47 39.58
C GLY A 69 -11.71 6.67 38.64
N GLU A 70 -12.43 6.55 37.51
CA GLU A 70 -12.59 7.66 36.57
C GLU A 70 -14.04 7.74 36.07
N SER A 71 -14.69 8.88 36.35
CA SER A 71 -16.12 9.12 36.16
C SER A 71 -16.52 9.45 34.72
N ASP A 72 -15.64 9.26 33.75
CA ASP A 72 -15.90 9.69 32.38
C ASP A 72 -15.27 8.71 31.35
N PRO A 73 -16.04 7.80 30.75
CA PRO A 73 -15.53 6.82 29.77
C PRO A 73 -14.83 7.48 28.58
N GLN A 74 -15.13 8.75 28.31
CA GLN A 74 -14.52 9.57 27.27
C GLN A 74 -13.07 9.96 27.62
N LYS A 75 -12.74 10.15 28.90
CA LYS A 75 -11.38 10.46 29.35
C LYS A 75 -10.48 9.23 29.31
N ALA A 76 -11.00 8.07 29.72
CA ALA A 76 -10.27 6.81 29.64
C ALA A 76 -9.96 6.42 28.17
N ALA A 77 -10.92 6.59 27.26
CA ALA A 77 -10.70 6.36 25.83
C ALA A 77 -9.67 7.34 25.23
N LYS A 78 -9.71 8.62 25.64
CA LYS A 78 -8.74 9.62 25.20
C LYS A 78 -7.32 9.32 25.70
N GLN A 79 -7.15 8.98 26.97
CA GLN A 79 -5.84 8.61 27.52
C GLN A 79 -5.27 7.36 26.85
N GLN A 80 -6.10 6.37 26.54
CA GLN A 80 -5.68 5.20 25.76
C GLN A 80 -5.23 5.61 24.35
N ALA A 81 -6.02 6.41 23.64
CA ALA A 81 -5.67 6.90 22.31
C ALA A 81 -4.36 7.72 22.31
N ASP A 82 -4.17 8.58 23.31
CA ASP A 82 -2.97 9.40 23.49
C ASP A 82 -1.73 8.52 23.77
N ASN A 83 -1.88 7.47 24.61
CA ASN A 83 -0.81 6.50 24.87
C ASN A 83 -0.44 5.68 23.63
N PHE A 84 -1.43 5.27 22.82
CA PHE A 84 -1.19 4.58 21.55
C PHE A 84 -0.53 5.48 20.51
N ALA A 85 -0.85 6.77 20.49
CA ALA A 85 -0.23 7.75 19.60
C ALA A 85 1.26 7.96 19.93
N ALA A 86 1.63 7.98 21.22
CA ALA A 86 3.01 8.17 21.67
C ALA A 86 3.96 7.01 21.31
N LEU A 87 3.43 5.79 21.18
CA LEU A 87 4.20 4.59 20.79
C LEU A 87 4.44 4.48 19.29
N ARG A 88 3.77 5.29 18.45
CA ARG A 88 3.96 5.23 17.00
C ARG A 88 5.21 6.01 16.59
N PRO A 89 6.15 5.41 15.84
CA PRO A 89 7.24 6.18 15.24
C PRO A 89 6.65 7.32 14.42
N LYS A 90 7.24 8.52 14.55
CA LYS A 90 6.75 9.71 13.86
C LYS A 90 6.73 9.45 12.35
N PRO A 91 5.63 9.80 11.65
CA PRO A 91 5.53 9.64 10.20
C PRO A 91 6.49 10.64 9.53
N GLY A 92 7.75 10.27 9.35
CA GLY A 92 8.74 11.15 8.72
C GLY A 92 10.16 10.63 8.69
N ASP A 93 10.58 9.79 9.64
CA ASP A 93 11.99 9.37 9.71
C ASP A 93 12.36 8.29 8.68
N ASN A 94 11.38 7.54 8.19
CA ASN A 94 11.61 6.49 7.20
C ASN A 94 11.39 7.02 5.78
N PRO A 95 12.16 6.56 4.77
CA PRO A 95 11.91 6.85 3.37
C PRO A 95 10.48 6.48 2.97
N PHE A 96 9.91 7.24 2.03
CA PHE A 96 8.58 6.95 1.50
C PHE A 96 8.50 5.53 0.93
N ARG A 97 7.45 4.80 1.33
CA ARG A 97 7.09 3.48 0.77
C ARG A 97 5.58 3.32 0.65
N MET A 98 5.12 2.86 -0.50
CA MET A 98 3.71 2.55 -0.78
C MET A 98 3.58 1.24 -1.55
N THR A 99 2.70 0.37 -1.09
CA THR A 99 2.32 -0.82 -1.86
C THR A 99 1.19 -0.45 -2.83
N VAL A 100 1.33 -0.86 -4.08
CA VAL A 100 0.33 -0.65 -5.12
C VAL A 100 -0.85 -1.60 -4.91
N ASP A 101 -2.06 -1.06 -4.82
CA ASP A 101 -3.31 -1.82 -4.77
C ASP A 101 -3.88 -2.01 -6.18
N LYS A 102 -4.09 -0.90 -6.91
CA LYS A 102 -4.63 -0.91 -8.27
C LYS A 102 -3.81 -0.03 -9.20
N VAL A 103 -3.79 -0.42 -10.46
CA VAL A 103 -3.12 0.29 -11.54
C VAL A 103 -4.16 0.72 -12.57
N PHE A 104 -4.18 2.01 -12.84
CA PHE A 104 -5.02 2.64 -13.84
C PHE A 104 -4.13 3.22 -14.94
N TYR A 105 -4.62 3.14 -16.16
CA TYR A 105 -3.93 3.73 -17.31
C TYR A 105 -4.88 4.70 -18.00
N ALA A 106 -4.48 5.97 -18.06
CA ALA A 106 -5.18 7.00 -18.78
C ALA A 106 -4.37 7.34 -20.03
N LYS A 107 -4.90 7.00 -21.22
CA LYS A 107 -4.29 7.30 -22.50
C LYS A 107 -3.95 8.80 -22.58
N GLY A 108 -2.67 9.13 -22.69
CA GLY A 108 -2.17 10.51 -22.77
C GLY A 108 -1.87 11.23 -21.44
N SER A 109 -2.17 10.63 -20.28
CA SER A 109 -1.81 11.21 -18.97
C SER A 109 -0.76 10.41 -18.23
N GLY A 110 -0.60 9.12 -18.55
CA GLY A 110 0.39 8.24 -17.94
C GLY A 110 -0.25 7.10 -17.14
N VAL A 111 0.54 6.49 -16.25
CA VAL A 111 0.08 5.44 -15.34
C VAL A 111 -0.23 6.06 -13.99
N VAL A 112 -1.41 5.71 -13.47
CA VAL A 112 -1.87 6.12 -12.15
C VAL A 112 -1.97 4.89 -11.28
N VAL A 113 -1.36 4.94 -10.11
CA VAL A 113 -1.41 3.84 -9.14
C VAL A 113 -2.09 4.30 -7.87
N THR A 114 -2.88 3.42 -7.25
CA THR A 114 -3.47 3.70 -5.94
C THR A 114 -2.87 2.83 -4.88
N GLY A 115 -2.76 3.34 -3.66
CA GLY A 115 -2.26 2.57 -2.54
C GLY A 115 -2.35 3.32 -1.22
N VAL A 116 -1.96 2.63 -0.15
CA VAL A 116 -1.79 3.23 1.18
C VAL A 116 -0.30 3.42 1.42
N ILE A 117 0.08 4.63 1.82
CA ILE A 117 1.46 4.93 2.18
C ILE A 117 1.77 4.18 3.49
N GLY A 118 2.67 3.21 3.43
CA GLY A 118 3.06 2.42 4.60
C GLY A 118 4.04 3.19 5.49
N GLN A 119 5.00 3.88 4.89
CA GLN A 119 6.07 4.58 5.60
C GLN A 119 6.44 5.89 4.90
N GLY A 120 6.98 6.85 5.67
CA GLY A 120 7.48 8.13 5.17
C GLY A 120 6.40 9.11 4.71
N ILE A 121 6.83 10.09 3.91
CA ILE A 121 5.96 11.12 3.32
C ILE A 121 6.19 11.12 1.80
N ALA A 122 5.15 10.81 1.03
CA ALA A 122 5.19 10.97 -0.41
C ALA A 122 5.21 12.47 -0.75
N LYS A 123 6.06 12.89 -1.69
CA LYS A 123 6.12 14.26 -2.20
C LYS A 123 6.05 14.25 -3.72
N ALA A 124 5.29 15.18 -4.29
CA ALA A 124 5.27 15.39 -5.73
C ALA A 124 6.64 15.89 -6.21
N GLY A 125 7.09 15.41 -7.36
CA GLY A 125 8.40 15.69 -7.94
C GLY A 125 9.52 14.74 -7.52
N THR A 126 9.30 13.90 -6.50
CA THR A 126 10.34 12.99 -5.97
C THR A 126 10.65 11.84 -6.93
N ARG A 127 11.93 11.44 -6.97
CA ARG A 127 12.39 10.23 -7.68
C ARG A 127 12.09 8.98 -6.86
N ALA A 128 11.55 7.97 -7.52
CA ALA A 128 11.13 6.73 -6.89
C ALA A 128 11.59 5.51 -7.68
N LEU A 129 11.64 4.36 -7.00
CA LEU A 129 11.81 3.05 -7.58
C LEU A 129 10.51 2.27 -7.44
N ILE A 130 10.09 1.66 -8.53
CA ILE A 130 9.12 0.57 -8.51
C ILE A 130 9.91 -0.72 -8.30
N VAL A 131 9.59 -1.47 -7.25
CA VAL A 131 10.17 -2.75 -6.92
C VAL A 131 9.13 -3.82 -7.18
N HIS A 132 9.43 -4.72 -8.11
CA HIS A 132 8.51 -5.77 -8.49
C HIS A 132 8.46 -6.89 -7.45
N ALA A 133 7.26 -7.27 -7.03
CA ALA A 133 7.09 -8.28 -6.00
C ALA A 133 7.57 -9.67 -6.43
N ALA A 134 7.47 -10.01 -7.73
CA ALA A 134 7.72 -11.35 -8.24
C ALA A 134 9.21 -11.68 -8.43
N ASN A 135 10.01 -10.72 -8.92
CA ASN A 135 11.39 -10.95 -9.36
C ASN A 135 12.39 -9.96 -8.74
N LYS A 136 11.93 -9.02 -7.89
CA LYS A 136 12.72 -7.97 -7.24
C LYS A 136 13.49 -7.07 -8.21
N THR A 137 13.10 -7.03 -9.50
CA THR A 137 13.67 -6.05 -10.42
C THR A 137 13.16 -4.66 -10.06
N THR A 138 13.93 -3.64 -10.42
CA THR A 138 13.62 -2.26 -10.07
C THR A 138 13.55 -1.38 -11.31
N ILE A 139 12.58 -0.48 -11.35
CA ILE A 139 12.39 0.50 -12.43
C ILE A 139 12.40 1.89 -11.80
N GLN A 140 13.21 2.79 -12.34
CA GLN A 140 13.24 4.18 -11.92
C GLN A 140 12.05 4.94 -12.51
N THR A 141 11.43 5.78 -11.69
CA THR A 141 10.32 6.66 -12.09
C THR A 141 10.36 7.96 -11.27
N ARG A 142 9.45 8.87 -11.57
CA ARG A 142 9.21 10.10 -10.81
C ARG A 142 7.73 10.23 -10.50
N VAL A 143 7.41 10.65 -9.28
CA VAL A 143 6.04 10.99 -8.89
C VAL A 143 5.73 12.38 -9.44
N LEU A 144 4.84 12.50 -10.42
CA LEU A 144 4.45 13.78 -11.01
C LEU A 144 3.39 14.50 -10.19
N GLY A 145 2.48 13.74 -9.59
CA GLY A 145 1.37 14.29 -8.81
C GLY A 145 0.85 13.28 -7.82
N ILE A 146 0.32 13.79 -6.72
CA ILE A 146 -0.31 13.00 -5.66
C ILE A 146 -1.76 13.47 -5.59
N GLU A 147 -2.69 12.52 -5.68
CA GLU A 147 -4.09 12.76 -5.42
C GLU A 147 -4.50 12.11 -4.11
N LYS A 148 -5.30 12.84 -3.34
CA LYS A 148 -5.94 12.36 -2.12
C LYS A 148 -7.40 12.81 -2.14
N ASN A 149 -8.32 11.86 -2.14
CA ASN A 149 -9.77 12.08 -2.10
C ASN A 149 -10.30 13.04 -3.18
N GLY A 150 -9.83 12.90 -4.42
CA GLY A 150 -10.19 13.70 -5.58
C GLY A 150 -9.47 15.05 -5.69
N GLN A 151 -8.54 15.36 -4.78
CA GLN A 151 -7.78 16.62 -4.78
C GLN A 151 -6.28 16.37 -4.99
N LEU A 152 -5.65 17.22 -5.80
CA LEU A 152 -4.19 17.24 -5.95
C LEU A 152 -3.56 17.84 -4.69
N VAL A 153 -2.58 17.13 -4.15
CA VAL A 153 -1.80 17.54 -2.98
C VAL A 153 -0.31 17.47 -3.31
N ASN A 154 0.48 18.32 -2.66
CA ASN A 154 1.94 18.34 -2.86
C ASN A 154 2.66 17.27 -2.04
N SER A 155 2.06 16.81 -0.94
CA SER A 155 2.61 15.76 -0.08
C SER A 155 1.53 14.99 0.66
N ALA A 156 1.84 13.75 1.04
CA ALA A 156 0.95 12.90 1.84
C ALA A 156 1.75 12.02 2.81
N PRO A 157 1.39 11.98 4.11
CA PRO A 157 2.08 11.16 5.10
C PRO A 157 1.61 9.70 5.08
N ALA A 158 2.41 8.84 5.71
CA ALA A 158 2.07 7.46 6.04
C ALA A 158 0.65 7.33 6.63
N GLY A 159 -0.05 6.26 6.24
CA GLY A 159 -1.46 6.02 6.55
C GLY A 159 -2.45 6.70 5.59
N SER A 160 -2.00 7.55 4.66
CA SER A 160 -2.88 8.13 3.64
C SER A 160 -3.12 7.16 2.48
N THR A 161 -4.38 7.00 2.08
CA THR A 161 -4.75 6.45 0.78
C THR A 161 -4.55 7.52 -0.29
N VAL A 162 -3.75 7.24 -1.31
CA VAL A 162 -3.42 8.20 -2.37
C VAL A 162 -3.40 7.55 -3.75
N GLY A 163 -3.62 8.38 -4.78
CA GLY A 163 -3.28 8.10 -6.17
C GLY A 163 -1.95 8.77 -6.54
N LEU A 164 -0.99 8.04 -7.10
CA LEU A 164 0.25 8.59 -7.63
C LEU A 164 0.23 8.58 -9.16
N LEU A 165 0.52 9.73 -9.76
CA LEU A 165 0.80 9.83 -11.18
C LEU A 165 2.29 9.60 -11.40
N LEU A 166 2.64 8.56 -12.16
CA LEU A 166 4.02 8.16 -12.41
C LEU A 166 4.50 8.59 -13.79
N ASP A 167 5.74 9.06 -13.86
CA ASP A 167 6.42 9.46 -15.09
C ASP A 167 7.14 8.29 -15.77
N GLN A 168 7.24 8.33 -17.10
CA GLN A 168 8.03 7.42 -17.94
C GLN A 168 7.77 5.91 -17.70
N VAL A 169 6.57 5.55 -17.27
CA VAL A 169 6.17 4.15 -17.06
C VAL A 169 4.98 3.78 -17.93
N THR A 170 4.96 2.53 -18.39
CA THR A 170 3.87 1.97 -19.16
C THR A 170 3.01 1.04 -18.31
N ARG A 171 1.84 0.63 -18.84
CA ARG A 171 0.92 -0.28 -18.15
C ARG A 171 1.57 -1.61 -17.74
N ASN A 172 2.57 -2.07 -18.48
CA ASN A 172 3.22 -3.36 -18.23
C ASN A 172 4.38 -3.25 -17.21
N ASP A 173 4.78 -2.02 -16.86
CA ASP A 173 5.92 -1.78 -15.96
C ASP A 173 5.49 -1.70 -14.49
N VAL A 174 4.18 -1.76 -14.20
CA VAL A 174 3.68 -1.68 -12.84
C VAL A 174 2.50 -2.63 -12.65
N HIS A 175 2.57 -3.43 -11.60
CA HIS A 175 1.53 -4.38 -11.25
C HIS A 175 0.98 -4.09 -9.85
N ALA A 176 -0.23 -4.58 -9.59
CA ALA A 176 -0.73 -4.66 -8.23
C ALA A 176 0.26 -5.45 -7.36
N ARG A 177 0.40 -5.04 -6.11
CA ARG A 177 1.33 -5.56 -5.10
C ARG A 177 2.80 -5.17 -5.27
N ASP A 178 3.17 -4.47 -6.35
CA ASP A 178 4.49 -3.86 -6.44
C ASP A 178 4.66 -2.77 -5.37
N VAL A 179 5.90 -2.47 -5.01
CA VAL A 179 6.22 -1.49 -3.98
C VAL A 179 6.92 -0.30 -4.62
N ILE A 180 6.42 0.91 -4.34
CA ILE A 180 7.03 2.15 -4.77
C ILE A 180 7.74 2.77 -3.56
N GLY A 181 9.04 3.06 -3.72
CA GLY A 181 9.85 3.68 -2.67
C GLY A 181 10.64 4.86 -3.18
N GLU A 182 10.87 5.85 -2.31
CA GLU A 182 11.75 6.99 -2.62
C GLU A 182 13.21 6.54 -2.74
N ILE A 183 13.93 7.13 -3.70
CA ILE A 183 15.38 6.97 -3.82
C ILE A 183 16.01 8.02 -2.91
N PRO A 184 16.74 7.62 -1.84
CA PRO A 184 17.51 8.58 -1.06
C PRO A 184 18.60 9.18 -1.95
N GLU A 185 18.76 10.50 -1.91
CA GLU A 185 19.89 11.19 -2.54
C GLU A 185 21.23 10.83 -1.86
#